data_AF-A0A655AWF0-F1
#
_entry.id   AF-A0A655AWF0-F1
#
_cell.length_a   1.000
_cell.length_b   1.000
_cell.length_c   1.000
_cell.angle_alpha   90.00
_cell.angle_beta   90.00
_cell.angle_gamma   90.00
#
_symmetry.space_group_name_H-M   'P 1'
#
loop_
_entity.id
_entity.type
_entity.pdbx_description
1 polymer ?
#
loop_
_entity_poly.entity_id
_entity_poly.type
_entity_poly.pdbx_seq_one_letter_code
_entity_poly.pdbx_strand_id
1 'polypeptide(L)'
;MADALKQHRHRRDDVIVMLSARGVTAPIAAAGYQLPMQVSSAADAARLAVRMENDGATAWRAVVEHAETADDRVFASTALTESAVMATRWNRVLGAWPITAAFPGGDE
;
A
#
# COMPACT_ATOMS: atom_id res chain seq x y z
N MET A 1 10.71 -0.29 -10.30
CA MET A 1 9.26 -0.56 -10.45
C MET A 1 8.94 -2.05 -10.31
N ALA A 2 9.61 -2.95 -11.05
CA ALA A 2 9.43 -4.40 -10.88
C ALA A 2 9.67 -4.89 -9.44
N ASP A 3 10.62 -4.28 -8.73
CA ASP A 3 10.91 -4.64 -7.33
C ASP A 3 9.80 -4.23 -6.35
N ALA A 4 9.01 -3.19 -6.66
CA ALA A 4 7.87 -2.80 -5.83
C ALA A 4 6.80 -3.88 -5.83
N LEU A 5 6.51 -4.50 -6.99
CA LEU A 5 5.59 -5.63 -7.07
C LEU A 5 6.10 -6.83 -6.25
N LYS A 6 7.40 -7.13 -6.32
CA LYS A 6 8.01 -8.21 -5.53
C LYS A 6 7.88 -7.94 -4.03
N GLN A 7 8.15 -6.70 -3.61
CA GLN A 7 8.03 -6.28 -2.22
C GLN A 7 6.60 -6.38 -1.70
N HIS A 8 5.61 -5.94 -2.48
CA HIS A 8 4.19 -6.11 -2.15
C HIS A 8 3.79 -7.58 -2.03
N ARG A 9 4.27 -8.45 -2.93
CA ARG A 9 4.01 -9.90 -2.84
C ARG A 9 4.65 -10.54 -1.60
N HIS A 10 5.93 -10.27 -1.37
CA HIS A 10 6.64 -10.76 -0.19
C HIS A 10 5.91 -10.36 1.09
N ARG A 11 5.54 -9.09 1.20
CA ARG A 11 4.80 -8.57 2.35
C ARG A 11 3.45 -9.25 2.56
N ARG A 12 2.70 -9.47 1.48
CA ARG A 12 1.43 -10.21 1.56
C ARG A 12 1.66 -11.62 2.08
N ASP A 13 2.69 -12.29 1.58
CA ASP A 13 2.99 -13.66 1.96
C ASP A 13 3.45 -13.73 3.43
N ASP A 14 4.24 -12.75 3.91
CA ASP A 14 4.59 -12.60 5.34
C ASP A 14 3.35 -12.43 6.22
N VAL A 15 2.39 -11.58 5.82
CA VAL A 15 1.13 -11.39 6.55
C VAL A 15 0.32 -12.68 6.62
N ILE A 16 0.27 -13.45 5.53
CA ILE A 16 -0.42 -14.75 5.51
C ILE A 16 0.20 -15.70 6.53
N VAL A 17 1.54 -15.74 6.62
CA VAL A 17 2.26 -16.53 7.63
C VAL A 17 1.93 -16.04 9.04
N MET A 18 1.94 -14.73 9.29
CA MET A 18 1.59 -14.13 10.59
C MET A 18 0.16 -14.47 11.02
N LEU A 19 -0.81 -14.38 10.11
CA LEU A 19 -2.21 -14.74 10.37
C LEU A 19 -2.36 -16.24 10.66
N SER A 20 -1.70 -17.08 9.87
CA SER A 20 -1.72 -18.54 10.05
C SER A 20 -1.14 -18.94 11.41
N ALA A 21 -0.05 -18.31 11.84
CA ALA A 21 0.55 -18.53 13.16
C ALA A 21 -0.38 -18.15 14.33
N ARG A 22 -1.35 -17.25 14.08
CA ARG A 22 -2.39 -16.84 15.05
C ARG A 22 -3.69 -17.65 14.92
N GLY A 23 -3.71 -18.67 14.07
CA GLY A 23 -4.90 -19.47 13.79
C GLY A 23 -5.98 -18.74 12.98
N VAL A 24 -5.65 -17.57 12.39
CA VAL A 24 -6.58 -16.80 11.56
C VAL A 24 -6.40 -17.24 10.10
N THR A 25 -7.51 -17.62 9.44
CA THR A 25 -7.48 -17.97 8.02
C THR A 25 -7.39 -16.69 7.18
N ALA A 26 -6.32 -16.57 6.39
CA ALA A 26 -6.16 -15.44 5.48
C ALA A 26 -7.21 -15.48 4.35
N PRO A 27 -7.75 -14.31 3.94
CA PRO A 27 -8.72 -14.25 2.86
C PRO A 27 -8.10 -14.71 1.53
N ILE A 28 -8.88 -15.45 0.75
CA ILE A 28 -8.49 -15.92 -0.59
C ILE A 28 -8.49 -14.72 -1.54
N ALA A 29 -7.47 -14.63 -2.40
CA ALA A 29 -7.43 -13.60 -3.44
C ALA A 29 -8.63 -13.72 -4.39
N ALA A 30 -9.24 -12.59 -4.73
CA ALA A 30 -10.35 -12.57 -5.68
C ALA A 30 -9.88 -13.02 -7.07
N ALA A 31 -10.76 -13.69 -7.83
CA ALA A 31 -10.47 -14.12 -9.21
C ALA A 31 -10.24 -12.93 -10.17
N GLY A 32 -10.73 -11.74 -9.81
CA GLY A 32 -10.50 -10.49 -10.51
C GLY A 32 -10.76 -9.31 -9.60
N TYR A 33 -10.14 -8.18 -9.90
CA TYR A 33 -10.32 -6.92 -9.19
C TYR A 33 -10.91 -5.87 -10.13
N GLN A 34 -11.95 -5.18 -9.67
CA GLN A 34 -12.48 -4.04 -10.42
C GLN A 34 -11.56 -2.84 -10.23
N LEU A 35 -11.04 -2.30 -11.33
CA LEU A 35 -10.22 -1.10 -11.27
C LEU A 35 -11.12 0.11 -10.98
N PRO A 36 -10.68 1.02 -10.10
CA PRO A 36 -11.52 2.13 -9.69
C PRO A 36 -11.45 3.32 -10.68
N MET A 37 -10.70 3.16 -11.76
CA MET A 37 -10.64 4.07 -12.91
C MET A 37 -10.28 3.27 -14.17
N GLN A 38 -10.68 3.76 -15.33
CA GLN A 38 -10.23 3.20 -16.60
C GLN A 38 -8.73 3.50 -16.79
N VAL A 39 -7.97 2.51 -17.24
CA VAL A 39 -6.54 2.63 -17.52
C VAL A 39 -6.31 2.40 -19.01
N SER A 40 -6.13 3.49 -19.75
CA SER A 40 -5.91 3.46 -21.21
C SER A 40 -4.55 4.01 -21.63
N SER A 41 -3.77 4.55 -20.68
CA SER A 41 -2.46 5.15 -20.95
C SER A 41 -1.46 4.89 -19.84
N ALA A 42 -0.17 5.12 -20.11
CA ALA A 42 0.88 5.04 -19.11
C ALA A 42 0.67 6.03 -17.95
N ALA A 43 0.11 7.21 -18.23
CA ALA A 43 -0.24 8.20 -17.20
C ALA A 43 -1.38 7.69 -16.31
N ASP A 44 -2.38 7.04 -16.88
CA ASP A 44 -3.48 6.44 -16.10
C ASP A 44 -2.98 5.27 -15.24
N ALA A 45 -2.05 4.47 -15.76
CA ALA A 45 -1.42 3.39 -15.01
C ALA A 45 -0.61 3.93 -13.83
N ALA A 46 0.14 5.01 -14.02
CA ALA A 46 0.88 5.66 -12.93
C ALA A 46 -0.05 6.32 -11.90
N ARG A 47 -1.18 6.92 -12.32
CA ARG A 47 -2.21 7.42 -11.40
C ARG A 47 -2.85 6.30 -10.58
N LEU A 48 -3.17 5.18 -11.22
CA LEU A 48 -3.65 3.99 -10.53
C LEU A 48 -2.61 3.49 -9.51
N ALA A 49 -1.33 3.48 -9.88
CA ALA A 49 -0.26 3.07 -8.97
C ALA A 49 -0.16 3.99 -7.74
N VAL A 50 -0.20 5.32 -7.92
CA VAL A 50 -0.25 6.27 -6.77
C VAL A 50 -1.40 5.95 -5.84
N ARG A 51 -2.60 5.71 -6.40
CA ARG A 51 -3.78 5.37 -5.61
C ARG A 51 -3.58 4.07 -4.82
N MET A 52 -3.09 3.02 -5.46
CA MET A 52 -2.83 1.74 -4.80
C MET A 52 -1.85 1.88 -3.63
N GLU A 53 -0.79 2.68 -3.79
CA GLU A 53 0.18 2.92 -2.73
C GLU A 53 -0.42 3.75 -1.57
N ASN A 54 -1.30 4.72 -1.85
CA ASN A 54 -2.00 5.49 -0.82
C ASN A 54 -3.03 4.64 -0.05
N ASP A 55 -3.78 3.78 -0.76
CA ASP A 55 -4.71 2.83 -0.16
C ASP A 55 -3.94 1.85 0.76
N GLY A 56 -2.78 1.36 0.29
CA GLY A 56 -1.86 0.55 1.08
C GLY A 56 -1.37 1.27 2.34
N ALA A 57 -0.88 2.51 2.22
CA ALA A 57 -0.43 3.31 3.37
C ALA A 57 -1.56 3.53 4.40
N THR A 58 -2.79 3.72 3.94
CA THR A 58 -3.97 3.88 4.80
C THR A 58 -4.30 2.58 5.54
N ALA A 59 -4.27 1.44 4.84
CA ALA A 59 -4.48 0.14 5.46
C ALA A 59 -3.41 -0.17 6.53
N TRP A 60 -2.13 0.11 6.24
CA TRP A 60 -1.05 -0.08 7.20
C TRP A 60 -1.15 0.84 8.41
N ARG A 61 -1.64 2.07 8.25
CA ARG A 61 -1.90 2.97 9.38
C ARG A 61 -2.90 2.35 10.36
N ALA A 62 -4.00 1.80 9.85
CA ALA A 62 -4.98 1.13 10.70
C ALA A 62 -4.36 -0.02 11.49
N VAL A 63 -3.44 -0.79 10.89
CA VAL A 63 -2.70 -1.85 11.59
C VAL A 63 -1.77 -1.27 12.67
N VAL A 64 -1.05 -0.18 12.39
CA VAL A 64 -0.20 0.49 13.40
C VAL A 64 -1.04 0.94 14.60
N GLU A 65 -2.22 1.49 14.37
CA GLU A 65 -3.14 1.99 15.40
C GLU A 65 -3.71 0.86 16.28
N HIS A 66 -3.95 -0.33 15.72
CA HIS A 66 -4.58 -1.45 16.41
C HIS A 66 -3.61 -2.55 16.84
N ALA A 67 -2.31 -2.45 16.51
CA ALA A 67 -1.35 -3.49 16.81
C ALA A 67 -1.00 -3.57 18.31
N GLU A 68 -1.27 -4.73 18.90
CA GLU A 68 -1.05 -5.03 20.32
C GLU A 68 0.43 -5.23 20.65
N THR A 69 1.22 -5.75 19.70
CA THR A 69 2.65 -6.01 19.89
C THR A 69 3.54 -4.94 19.26
N ALA A 70 4.75 -4.77 19.80
CA ALA A 70 5.74 -3.87 19.23
C ALA A 70 6.19 -4.32 17.84
N ASP A 71 6.37 -5.63 17.64
CA ASP A 71 6.82 -6.19 16.36
C ASP A 71 5.81 -5.96 15.23
N ASP A 72 4.51 -6.12 15.51
CA ASP A 72 3.45 -5.82 14.53
C ASP A 72 3.42 -4.33 14.16
N ARG A 73 3.60 -3.44 15.14
CA ARG A 73 3.69 -1.99 14.88
C ARG A 73 4.91 -1.64 14.03
N VAL A 74 6.07 -2.27 14.29
CA VAL A 74 7.28 -2.05 13.50
C VAL A 74 7.09 -2.55 12.07
N PHE A 75 6.51 -3.74 11.90
CA PHE A 75 6.22 -4.29 10.59
C PHE A 75 5.26 -3.39 9.79
N ALA A 76 4.16 -2.97 10.41
CA ALA A 76 3.16 -2.12 9.77
C ALA A 76 3.68 -0.71 9.46
N SER A 77 4.46 -0.09 10.36
CA SER A 77 5.04 1.24 10.12
C SER A 77 6.09 1.23 9.00
N THR A 78 6.87 0.15 8.88
CA THR A 78 7.79 -0.06 7.76
C THR A 78 7.02 -0.16 6.45
N ALA A 79 5.97 -0.97 6.40
CA ALA A 79 5.13 -1.15 5.22
C ALA A 79 4.42 0.14 4.79
N LEU A 80 3.92 0.92 5.76
CA LEU A 80 3.33 2.25 5.54
C LEU A 80 4.35 3.18 4.87
N THR A 81 5.56 3.27 5.45
CA THR A 81 6.61 4.18 4.97
C THR A 81 7.02 3.84 3.54
N GLU A 82 7.21 2.57 3.24
CA GLU A 82 7.57 2.14 1.89
C GLU A 82 6.48 2.45 0.85
N SER A 83 5.21 2.25 1.22
CA SER A 83 4.07 2.59 0.35
C SER A 83 4.04 4.09 0.07
N ALA A 84 4.22 4.94 1.08
CA ALA A 84 4.29 6.39 0.91
C ALA A 84 5.46 6.85 0.02
N VAL A 85 6.64 6.23 0.17
CA VAL A 85 7.80 6.48 -0.69
C VAL A 85 7.51 6.06 -2.14
N MET A 86 6.84 4.93 -2.36
CA MET A 86 6.46 4.48 -3.69
C MET A 86 5.43 5.40 -4.34
N ALA A 87 4.42 5.87 -3.60
CA ALA A 87 3.47 6.88 -4.09
C ALA A 87 4.20 8.14 -4.59
N THR A 88 5.17 8.63 -3.81
CA THR A 88 6.00 9.79 -4.16
C THR A 88 6.80 9.56 -5.45
N ARG A 89 7.35 8.36 -5.64
CA ARG A 89 8.07 7.99 -6.87
C ARG A 89 7.15 7.99 -8.09
N TRP A 90 5.92 7.52 -7.97
CA TRP A 90 4.94 7.55 -9.05
C TRP A 90 4.46 8.97 -9.37
N ASN A 91 4.25 9.81 -8.36
CA ASN A 91 3.95 11.23 -8.57
C ASN A 91 5.06 11.95 -9.34
N ARG A 92 6.33 11.62 -9.07
CA ARG A 92 7.47 12.14 -9.85
C ARG A 92 7.41 11.69 -11.32
N VAL A 93 7.02 10.45 -11.61
CA VAL A 93 6.85 9.95 -12.99
C VAL A 93 5.70 10.69 -13.71
N LEU A 94 4.65 11.04 -12.99
CA LEU A 94 3.51 11.80 -13.51
C LEU A 94 3.80 13.29 -13.74
N GLY A 95 4.91 13.81 -13.22
CA GLY A 95 5.13 15.26 -13.12
C GLY A 95 4.06 15.96 -12.28
N ALA A 96 3.38 15.22 -11.40
CA ALA A 96 2.26 15.72 -10.60
C ALA A 96 2.77 16.70 -9.53
N TRP A 97 2.04 17.78 -9.33
CA TRP A 97 2.29 18.76 -8.27
C TRP A 97 1.02 18.91 -7.41
N PRO A 98 1.13 18.85 -6.06
CA PRO A 98 2.34 18.52 -5.29
C PRO A 98 2.73 17.04 -5.41
N ILE A 99 4.04 16.76 -5.38
CA ILE A 99 4.60 15.41 -5.51
C ILE A 99 4.23 14.53 -4.29
N THR A 100 3.87 15.17 -3.18
CA THR A 100 3.43 14.56 -1.92
C THR A 100 2.11 15.20 -1.49
N ALA A 101 1.09 14.39 -1.17
CA ALA A 101 -0.02 14.86 -0.36
C ALA A 101 0.41 14.90 1.11
N ALA A 102 -0.05 15.89 1.87
CA ALA A 102 0.20 15.93 3.31
C ALA A 102 -0.44 14.70 3.98
N PHE A 103 0.32 14.02 4.83
CA PHE A 103 -0.11 12.85 5.58
C PHE A 103 0.16 13.09 7.07
N PRO A 104 -0.83 13.03 7.97
CA PRO A 104 -2.26 13.36 7.83
C PRO A 104 -2.56 14.81 8.28
N GLY A 105 -3.45 15.48 7.55
CA GLY A 105 -3.88 16.86 7.84
C GLY A 105 -4.34 17.64 6.61
N GLY A 106 -4.89 16.96 5.59
CA GLY A 106 -5.51 17.62 4.44
C GLY A 106 -6.99 17.84 4.73
N ASP A 107 -7.35 19.12 4.87
CA ASP A 107 -8.67 19.74 5.12
C ASP A 107 -9.86 18.78 5.30
N GLU A 108 -10.29 18.66 6.57
CA GLU A 108 -11.69 18.46 6.93
C GLU A 108 -12.45 19.80 6.80
#